data_AF-A0A1V6N0F2-F1
#
_entry.id   AF-A0A1V6N0F2-F1
#
_cell.length_a   1.000
_cell.length_b   1.000
_cell.length_c   1.000
_cell.angle_alpha   90.00
_cell.angle_beta   90.00
_cell.angle_gamma   90.00
#
_symmetry.space_group_name_H-M   'P 1'
#
loop_
_entity.id
_entity.type
_entity.pdbx_description
1 polymer ?
#
loop_
_entity_poly.entity_id
_entity_poly.type
_entity_poly.pdbx_seq_one_letter_code
_entity_poly.pdbx_strand_id
1 'polypeptide(L)'
;MKVQNQKNGKIKFINLYSLEYKGCVSCFHFKRKDKKHGLFAMEDDLTPILEELKVDFIIFAPPIYFSTVSSGMSAFLEGFLFSNMIYMNQIM
;
A
#
# COMPACT_ATOMS: atom_id res chain seq x y z
N MET A 1 -10.40 -9.25 -5.58
CA MET A 1 -9.07 -9.89 -5.42
C MET A 1 -9.12 -11.29 -5.99
N LYS A 2 -8.10 -11.74 -6.73
CA LYS A 2 -8.01 -13.13 -7.21
C LYS A 2 -6.81 -13.80 -6.56
N VAL A 3 -7.02 -14.86 -5.78
CA VAL A 3 -5.94 -15.63 -5.16
C VAL A 3 -5.67 -16.85 -6.03
N GLN A 4 -4.41 -17.06 -6.43
CA GLN A 4 -3.97 -18.26 -7.13
C GLN A 4 -3.02 -19.04 -6.23
N ASN A 5 -3.28 -20.33 -6.06
CA ASN A 5 -2.37 -21.23 -5.37
C ASN A 5 -1.44 -21.89 -6.40
N GLN A 6 -0.14 -21.76 -6.20
CA GLN A 6 0.87 -22.51 -6.94
C GLN A 6 1.62 -23.44 -5.98
N LYS A 7 2.28 -24.48 -6.53
CA LYS A 7 2.88 -25.59 -5.76
C LYS A 7 3.81 -25.15 -4.62
N ASN A 8 4.44 -23.98 -4.71
CA ASN A 8 5.40 -23.46 -3.72
C ASN A 8 5.09 -22.02 -3.23
N GLY A 9 3.87 -21.50 -3.41
CA GLY A 9 3.56 -20.15 -2.97
C GLY A 9 2.11 -19.73 -3.20
N LYS A 10 1.64 -18.77 -2.39
CA LYS A 10 0.32 -18.13 -2.52
C LYS A 10 0.50 -16.79 -3.22
N ILE A 11 -0.12 -16.64 -4.38
CA ILE A 11 -0.09 -15.38 -5.14
C ILE A 11 -1.45 -14.71 -5.00
N LYS A 12 -1.46 -13.43 -4.63
CA LYS A 12 -2.69 -12.61 -4.59
C LYS A 12 -2.60 -11.52 -5.64
N PHE A 13 -3.53 -11.53 -6.58
CA PHE A 13 -3.67 -10.50 -7.61
C PHE A 13 -4.70 -9.46 -7.17
N ILE A 14 -4.30 -8.20 -7.23
CA ILE A 14 -5.10 -7.04 -6.86
C ILE A 14 -5.15 -6.10 -8.06
N ASN A 15 -6.37 -5.82 -8.54
CA ASN A 15 -6.58 -4.80 -9.56
C ASN A 15 -6.89 -3.47 -8.88
N LEU A 16 -5.96 -2.52 -8.97
CA LEU A 16 -6.12 -1.19 -8.33
C LEU A 16 -7.31 -0.41 -8.89
N TYR A 17 -7.71 -0.64 -10.14
CA TYR A 17 -8.87 0.03 -10.75
C TYR A 17 -10.22 -0.46 -10.23
N SER A 18 -10.23 -1.56 -9.46
CA SER A 18 -11.45 -2.07 -8.81
C SER A 18 -11.62 -1.56 -7.38
N LEU A 19 -10.76 -0.64 -6.93
CA LEU A 19 -10.75 -0.09 -5.56
C LEU A 19 -11.05 1.42 -5.62
N GLU A 20 -11.76 1.92 -4.63
CA GLU A 20 -11.98 3.35 -4.40
C GLU A 20 -11.13 3.85 -3.23
N TYR A 21 -10.10 4.63 -3.53
CA TYR A 21 -9.19 5.20 -2.54
C TYR A 21 -8.60 6.53 -3.02
N LYS A 22 -8.12 7.35 -2.08
CA LYS A 22 -7.59 8.69 -2.39
C LYS A 22 -6.06 8.79 -2.38
N GLY A 23 -5.37 7.80 -1.81
CA GLY A 23 -3.93 7.88 -1.55
C GLY A 23 -3.61 8.65 -0.27
N CYS A 24 -2.34 9.03 -0.09
CA CYS A 24 -1.89 9.65 1.15
C CYS A 24 -2.33 11.12 1.26
N VAL A 25 -3.09 11.44 2.32
CA VAL A 25 -3.53 12.82 2.63
C VAL A 25 -2.72 13.48 3.74
N SER A 26 -1.54 12.94 4.07
CA SER A 26 -0.66 13.46 5.14
C SER A 26 -1.32 13.58 6.51
N CYS A 27 -2.16 12.62 6.90
CA CYS A 27 -2.80 12.61 8.24
C CYS A 27 -1.83 12.24 9.39
N PHE A 28 -0.67 11.64 9.08
CA PHE A 28 0.35 11.17 10.03
C PHE A 28 -0.12 10.18 11.12
N HIS A 29 -1.30 9.57 10.98
CA HIS A 29 -1.84 8.64 11.96
C HIS A 29 -0.90 7.45 12.25
N PHE A 30 -0.36 6.84 11.20
CA PHE A 30 0.59 5.73 11.26
C PHE A 30 1.94 6.09 11.91
N LYS A 31 2.24 7.38 12.14
CA LYS A 31 3.47 7.83 12.81
C LYS A 31 3.30 8.10 14.29
N ARG A 32 2.08 8.04 14.81
CA ARG A 32 1.83 8.28 16.23
C ARG A 32 2.33 7.12 17.09
N LYS A 33 2.98 7.43 18.21
CA LYS A 33 3.49 6.43 19.18
C LYS A 33 2.38 5.61 19.84
N ASP A 34 1.16 6.17 19.94
CA ASP A 34 0.00 5.54 20.56
C ASP A 34 -0.89 4.76 19.57
N LYS A 35 -0.47 4.62 18.31
CA LYS A 35 -1.23 3.97 17.24
C LYS A 35 -0.41 2.90 16.55
N LYS A 36 -1.10 1.98 15.86
CA LYS A 36 -0.46 0.93 15.07
C LYS A 36 0.26 1.58 13.88
N HIS A 37 1.56 1.36 13.78
CA HIS A 37 2.37 1.85 12.67
C HIS A 37 1.91 1.21 11.34
N GLY A 38 2.03 1.95 10.25
CA GLY A 38 1.68 1.49 8.90
C GLY A 38 0.21 1.63 8.50
N LEU A 39 -0.68 2.11 9.37
CA LEU A 39 -2.11 2.29 9.07
C LEU A 39 -2.58 3.74 9.03
N PHE A 40 -3.38 4.03 8.00
CA PHE A 40 -4.03 5.32 7.85
C PHE A 40 -5.18 5.50 8.85
N ALA A 41 -5.49 6.76 9.17
CA ALA A 41 -6.72 7.09 9.89
C ALA A 41 -7.97 6.98 9.00
N MET A 42 -7.80 7.19 7.70
CA MET A 42 -8.87 7.11 6.73
C MET A 42 -9.04 5.65 6.35
N GLU A 43 -10.23 5.12 6.57
CA GLU A 43 -10.63 3.79 6.13
C GLU A 43 -11.22 3.88 4.73
N ASP A 44 -10.57 3.20 3.79
CA ASP A 44 -10.96 3.07 2.40
C ASP A 44 -10.57 1.68 1.87
N ASP A 45 -10.83 1.39 0.59
CA ASP A 45 -10.54 0.09 0.00
C ASP A 45 -9.04 -0.26 0.02
N LEU A 46 -8.15 0.73 0.19
CA LEU A 46 -6.71 0.53 0.28
C LEU A 46 -6.28 0.04 1.67
N THR A 47 -7.03 0.39 2.72
CA THR A 47 -6.70 0.06 4.11
C THR A 47 -6.48 -1.43 4.38
N PRO A 48 -7.42 -2.35 4.03
CA PRO A 48 -7.20 -3.78 4.23
C PRO A 48 -6.10 -4.34 3.32
N ILE A 49 -5.83 -3.71 2.18
CA ILE A 49 -4.71 -4.11 1.30
C ILE A 49 -3.39 -3.87 2.01
N LEU A 50 -3.19 -2.68 2.57
CA LEU A 50 -1.94 -2.31 3.23
C LEU A 50 -1.62 -3.22 4.42
N GLU A 51 -2.63 -3.72 5.14
CA GLU A 51 -2.44 -4.70 6.22
C GLU A 51 -1.90 -6.04 5.74
N GLU A 52 -2.28 -6.45 4.52
CA GLU A 52 -1.87 -7.70 3.91
C GLU A 52 -0.50 -7.64 3.23
N LEU A 53 0.09 -6.45 3.07
CA LEU A 53 1.39 -6.27 2.37
C LEU A 53 2.61 -6.80 3.14
N LYS A 54 2.40 -7.57 4.22
CA LYS A 54 3.44 -8.36 4.88
C LYS A 54 3.70 -9.63 4.08
N VAL A 55 4.43 -9.49 2.99
CA VAL A 55 4.77 -10.57 2.05
C VAL A 55 6.26 -10.56 1.73
N ASP A 56 6.80 -11.69 1.28
CA ASP A 56 8.21 -11.80 0.88
C ASP A 56 8.52 -10.97 -0.38
N PHE A 57 7.56 -10.89 -1.30
CA PHE A 57 7.70 -10.19 -2.58
C PHE A 57 6.43 -9.45 -2.97
N ILE A 58 6.60 -8.22 -3.48
CA ILE A 58 5.53 -7.41 -4.08
C ILE A 58 5.93 -7.09 -5.51
N ILE A 59 5.00 -7.25 -6.45
CA ILE A 59 5.20 -6.92 -7.87
C ILE A 59 4.21 -5.82 -8.26
N PHE A 60 4.73 -4.73 -8.81
CA PHE A 60 3.93 -3.65 -9.37
C PHE A 60 3.92 -3.76 -10.91
N ALA A 61 2.72 -3.82 -11.49
CA ALA A 61 2.53 -3.88 -12.93
C ALA A 61 1.56 -2.78 -13.41
N PRO A 62 1.91 -1.49 -13.24
CA PRO A 62 1.07 -0.40 -13.74
C PRO A 62 1.24 -0.23 -15.25
N PRO A 63 0.22 0.25 -15.96
CA PRO A 63 0.44 0.86 -17.26
C PRO A 63 1.30 2.12 -17.11
N ILE A 64 2.17 2.38 -18.09
CA ILE A 64 2.97 3.61 -18.15
C ILE A 64 2.26 4.59 -19.09
N TYR A 65 1.86 5.74 -18.54
CA TYR A 65 1.26 6.84 -19.27
C TYR A 65 2.10 8.09 -19.07
N PHE A 66 2.45 8.79 -20.16
CA PHE A 66 3.27 10.01 -20.11
C PHE A 66 4.58 9.84 -19.31
N SER A 67 5.29 8.73 -19.52
CA SER A 67 6.53 8.39 -18.81
C SER A 67 6.39 8.28 -17.29
N THR A 68 5.17 8.11 -16.78
CA THR A 68 4.88 7.89 -15.36
C THR A 68 3.91 6.72 -15.17
N VAL A 69 3.77 6.26 -13.93
CA VAL A 69 2.76 5.27 -13.56
C VAL A 69 1.37 5.91 -13.55
N SER A 70 0.31 5.11 -13.62
CA SER A 70 -1.06 5.64 -13.53
C SER A 70 -1.33 6.37 -12.20
N SER A 71 -2.28 7.30 -12.19
CA SER A 71 -2.65 8.07 -10.99
C SER A 71 -3.04 7.17 -9.81
N GLY A 72 -3.77 6.07 -10.08
CA GLY A 72 -4.07 5.06 -9.06
C GLY A 72 -2.81 4.41 -8.49
N MET A 73 -1.85 4.03 -9.34
CA MET A 73 -0.57 3.48 -8.87
C MET A 73 0.23 4.50 -8.04
N SER A 74 0.30 5.77 -8.47
CA SER A 74 0.95 6.81 -7.67
C SER A 74 0.29 6.97 -6.30
N ALA A 75 -1.04 7.07 -6.25
CA ALA A 75 -1.80 7.17 -4.99
C ALA A 75 -1.58 5.95 -4.08
N PHE A 76 -1.52 4.74 -4.66
CA PHE A 76 -1.19 3.52 -3.93
C PHE A 76 0.22 3.58 -3.36
N LEU A 77 1.22 3.96 -4.17
CA LEU A 77 2.62 4.02 -3.77
C LEU A 77 2.84 5.06 -2.68
N GLU A 78 2.21 6.23 -2.77
CA GLU A 78 2.24 7.24 -1.71
C GLU A 78 1.66 6.69 -0.41
N GLY A 79 0.52 5.99 -0.48
CA GLY A 79 -0.08 5.31 0.66
C GLY A 79 0.87 4.28 1.28
N PHE A 80 1.37 3.37 0.46
CA PHE A 80 2.21 2.26 0.88
C PHE A 80 3.59 2.68 1.40
N LEU A 81 4.31 3.50 0.63
CA LEU A 81 5.68 3.89 0.97
C LEU A 81 5.68 4.80 2.19
N PHE A 82 4.79 5.79 2.25
CA PHE A 82 4.80 6.75 3.34
C PHE A 82 4.37 6.12 4.68
N SER A 83 3.42 5.18 4.64
CA SER A 83 3.02 4.45 5.85
C SER A 83 4.16 3.59 6.40
N ASN A 84 4.96 2.97 5.53
CA ASN A 84 6.06 2.07 5.90
C ASN A 84 7.41 2.78 6.10
N MET A 85 7.62 3.97 5.55
CA MET A 85 8.88 4.72 5.68
C MET A 85 9.08 5.21 7.11
N ILE A 86 10.10 4.72 7.81
CA ILE A 86 10.52 5.29 9.10
C ILE A 86 11.57 6.36 8.80
N TYR A 87 11.31 7.61 9.18
CA TYR A 87 12.33 8.66 9.10
C TYR A 87 13.46 8.32 10.07
N MET A 88 14.69 8.36 9.55
CA MET A 88 15.90 7.82 10.16
C MET A 88 16.11 8.24 11.63
N ASN A 89 16.37 7.22 12.47
CA ASN A 89 17.08 7.21 13.75
C ASN A 89 16.47 7.77 15.05
N GLN A 90 15.14 7.85 15.22
CA GLN A 90 14.54 8.28 16.50
C GLN A 90 13.37 7.41 17.01
N ILE A 91 13.39 6.11 16.76
CA ILE A 91 12.55 5.16 17.52
C ILE A 91 13.38 3.91 17.86
N MET A 92 14.26 4.08 18.85
CA MET A 92 14.53 3.08 19.89
C MET A 92 14.04 3.69 21.20
#